data_AF-R9MXR6-F1
#
_entry.id   AF-R9MXR6-F1
#
_cell.length_a   1.000
_cell.length_b   1.000
_cell.length_c   1.000
_cell.angle_alpha   90.00
_cell.angle_beta   90.00
_cell.angle_gamma   90.00
#
_symmetry.space_group_name_H-M   'P 1'
#
loop_
_entity.id
_entity.type
_entity.pdbx_description
1 polymer ?
#
loop_
_entity_poly.entity_id
_entity_poly.type
_entity_poly.pdbx_seq_one_letter_code
_entity_poly.pdbx_strand_id
1 'polypeptide(L)' 'MKKNKITPYLFIIPGLVLLLFFVYYPIFQNLRYGFLNWELFSGSKKFVGLKNYMKLFGSDGFWVAFKNNIISRNL' A
#
# COMPACT_ATOMS: atom_id res chain seq x y z
N MET A 1 15.44 -38.40 22.97
CA MET A 1 15.13 -37.78 21.66
C MET A 1 15.26 -36.26 21.79
N LYS A 2 16.33 -35.64 21.27
CA LYS A 2 16.49 -34.17 21.30
C LYS A 2 15.46 -33.55 20.35
N LYS A 3 14.45 -32.86 20.90
CA LYS A 3 13.46 -32.12 20.10
C LYS A 3 14.16 -30.94 19.43
N ASN A 4 14.45 -31.05 18.13
CA ASN A 4 14.96 -29.93 17.35
C ASN A 4 13.84 -28.90 17.19
N LYS A 5 13.93 -27.80 17.95
CA LYS A 5 12.93 -26.72 17.96
C LYS A 5 12.96 -25.84 16.69
N ILE A 6 13.98 -25.99 15.85
CA ILE A 6 14.25 -25.13 14.69
C ILE A 6 13.53 -25.63 13.42
N THR A 7 13.26 -26.93 13.33
CA THR A 7 12.64 -27.57 12.15
C THR A 7 11.32 -26.93 11.71
N PRO A 8 10.36 -26.57 12.61
CA PRO A 8 9.12 -25.93 12.20
C PRO A 8 9.32 -24.56 11.57
N TYR A 9 10.31 -23.78 12.04
CA TYR A 9 10.58 -22.45 11.53
C TYR A 9 11.17 -22.48 10.12
N LEU A 10 11.99 -23.49 9.79
CA LEU A 10 12.53 -23.65 8.43
C LEU A 10 11.45 -23.87 7.37
N PHE A 11 10.29 -24.43 7.73
CA PHE A 11 9.18 -24.60 6.80
C PHE A 11 8.33 -23.33 6.65
N ILE A 12 8.28 -22.48 7.68
CA ILE A 12 7.48 -21.25 7.68
C ILE A 12 8.25 -20.09 7.04
N ILE A 13 9.56 -20.01 7.27
CA ILE A 13 10.42 -18.91 6.81
C ILE A 13 10.30 -18.67 5.30
N PRO A 14 10.35 -19.67 4.40
CA PRO A 14 10.26 -19.43 2.96
C PRO A 14 8.94 -18.77 2.56
N GLY A 15 7.82 -19.23 3.12
CA GLY A 15 6.50 -18.62 2.87
C GLY A 15 6.41 -17.20 3.42
N LEU A 16 6.98 -16.95 4.60
CA LEU A 16 7.04 -15.63 5.19
C LEU A 16 7.89 -14.66 4.37
N VAL A 17 9.03 -15.12 3.85
CA VAL A 17 9.89 -14.33 2.95
C VAL A 17 9.12 -13.95 1.69
N LEU A 18 8.45 -14.90 1.05
CA LEU A 18 7.62 -14.62 -0.12
C LEU A 18 6.52 -13.61 0.22
N LEU A 19 5.81 -13.78 1.33
CA LEU A 19 4.77 -12.85 1.77
C LEU A 19 5.33 -11.43 1.96
N LEU A 20 6.46 -11.29 2.67
CA LEU A 20 7.09 -10.00 2.92
C LEU A 20 7.54 -9.30 1.63
N PHE A 21 8.15 -10.04 0.71
CA PHE A 21 8.68 -9.48 -0.53
C PHE A 21 7.62 -9.21 -1.60
N PHE A 22 6.62 -10.08 -1.73
CA PHE A 22 5.62 -9.96 -2.80
C PHE A 22 4.36 -9.22 -2.38
N VAL A 23 4.05 -9.14 -1.08
CA VAL A 23 2.85 -8.46 -0.58
C VAL A 23 3.23 -7.20 0.17
N TYR A 24 4.02 -7.31 1.22
CA TYR A 24 4.28 -6.16 2.09
C TYR A 24 5.19 -5.12 1.44
N TYR A 25 6.25 -5.53 0.76
CA TYR A 25 7.14 -4.61 0.06
C TYR A 25 6.40 -3.70 -0.95
N PRO A 26 5.58 -4.20 -1.89
CA PRO A 26 4.85 -3.30 -2.79
C PRO A 26 3.81 -2.44 -2.07
N ILE A 27 3.22 -2.89 -0.96
CA ILE A 27 2.33 -2.06 -0.14
C ILE A 27 3.10 -0.87 0.44
N PHE A 28 4.27 -1.08 1.04
CA PHE A 28 5.09 0.00 1.58
C PHE A 28 5.56 0.97 0.49
N GLN A 29 5.90 0.45 -0.69
CA GLN A 29 6.26 1.31 -1.82
C GLN A 29 5.08 2.18 -2.27
N ASN A 30 3.88 1.61 -2.37
CA ASN A 30 2.67 2.37 -2.70
C ASN A 30 2.35 3.43 -1.65
N LEU A 31 2.45 3.09 -0.37
CA LEU A 31 2.29 4.06 0.71
C LEU A 31 3.29 5.21 0.56
N ARG A 32 4.58 4.91 0.32
CA ARG A 32 5.62 5.91 0.08
C ARG A 32 5.31 6.80 -1.12
N TYR A 33 4.81 6.21 -2.22
CA TYR A 33 4.39 6.97 -3.39
C TYR A 33 3.21 7.90 -3.11
N GLY A 34 2.29 7.53 -2.21
CA GLY A 34 1.20 8.44 -1.79
C GLY A 34 1.70 9.75 -1.17
N PHE A 35 2.84 9.72 -0.47
CA PHE A 35 3.47 10.92 0.11
C PHE A 35 4.38 11.68 -0.87
N LEU A 36 4.60 11.15 -2.06
CA LEU A 36 5.40 11.75 -3.12
C LEU A 36 4.46 12.36 -4.15
N ASN A 37 4.75 13.59 -4.59
CA ASN A 37 4.21 14.08 -5.84
C ASN A 37 5.13 13.58 -6.95
N TRP A 38 4.68 12.56 -7.66
CA TRP A 38 5.40 12.02 -8.80
C TRP A 38 4.77 12.54 -10.09
N GLU A 39 5.46 13.48 -10.71
CA GLU A 39 5.11 13.93 -12.05
C GLU A 39 5.73 12.97 -13.07
N LEU A 40 4.89 12.14 -13.68
CA LEU A 40 5.29 11.15 -14.69
C LEU A 40 6.03 11.79 -15.88
N PHE A 41 5.65 13.02 -16.25
CA PHE A 41 6.21 13.74 -17.40
C PHE A 41 7.57 14.40 -17.12
N SER A 42 7.77 14.97 -15.93
CA SER A 42 9.02 15.65 -15.57
C SER A 42 10.06 14.72 -14.94
N GLY A 43 9.67 13.48 -14.62
CA GLY A 43 10.50 12.53 -13.88
C GLY A 43 10.79 12.95 -12.44
N SER A 44 10.25 14.10 -12.01
CA SER A 44 10.53 14.65 -10.69
C SER A 44 9.70 13.95 -9.61
N LYS A 45 10.39 13.54 -8.54
CA LYS A 45 9.79 12.96 -7.34
C LYS A 45 10.01 13.93 -6.20
N LYS A 46 8.97 14.66 -5.81
CA LYS A 46 9.04 15.59 -4.67
C LYS A 46 8.31 14.99 -3.49
N PHE A 47 8.96 14.92 -2.33
CA PHE A 47 8.27 14.55 -1.10
C PHE A 47 7.37 15.70 -0.66
N VAL A 48 6.06 15.46 -0.65
CA VAL A 48 5.04 16.47 -0.32
C VAL A 48 4.27 16.11 0.94
N GLY A 49 4.65 15.02 1.63
CA GLY A 49 4.01 14.56 2.85
C GLY A 49 2.52 14.31 2.64
N LEU A 50 1.69 14.87 3.53
CA LEU A 50 0.23 14.68 3.49
C LEU A 50 -0.51 15.57 2.47
N LYS A 51 0.21 16.40 1.71
CA LYS A 51 -0.41 17.37 0.80
C LYS A 51 -1.29 16.72 -0.27
N ASN A 52 -0.87 15.56 -0.78
CA ASN A 52 -1.67 14.79 -1.74
C ASN A 52 -3.00 14.32 -1.14
N TYR A 53 -2.97 13.80 0.09
CA TYR A 53 -4.17 13.35 0.78
C TYR A 53 -5.12 14.53 1.06
N MET A 54 -4.61 15.66 1.57
CA MET A 54 -5.43 16.86 1.79
C MET A 54 -6.09 17.36 0.50
N LYS A 55 -5.35 17.35 -0.63
CA LYS A 55 -5.89 17.70 -1.95
C LYS A 55 -6.99 16.73 -2.40
N LEU A 56 -6.81 15.43 -2.13
CA LEU A 56 -7.79 14.40 -2.46
C LEU A 56 -9.10 14.61 -1.67
N PHE A 57 -9.00 14.77 -0.35
CA PHE A 57 -10.16 14.97 0.53
C PHE A 57 -10.87 16.32 0.32
N GLY A 58 -10.15 17.33 -0.15
CA GLY A 58 -10.73 18.63 -0.53
C GLY A 58 -11.35 18.65 -1.92
N SER A 59 -11.29 17.57 -2.71
CA SER A 59 -11.85 17.54 -4.06
C SER A 59 -13.30 17.06 -4.08
N ASP A 60 -14.18 17.80 -4.76
CA ASP A 60 -15.59 17.40 -4.91
C ASP A 60 -15.74 16.05 -5.62
N GLY A 61 -14.87 15.79 -6.60
CA GLY A 61 -14.83 14.53 -7.33
C GLY A 61 -14.57 13.31 -6.44
N PHE A 62 -13.73 13.45 -5.41
CA PHE A 62 -13.47 12.37 -4.46
C PHE A 62 -14.75 11.99 -3.71
N TRP A 63 -15.52 12.96 -3.21
CA TRP A 63 -16.75 12.70 -2.48
C TRP A 63 -17.87 12.14 -3.35
N VAL A 64 -17.95 12.59 -4.61
CA VAL A 64 -18.89 12.02 -5.59
C VAL A 64 -18.53 10.56 -5.86
N ALA A 65 -17.27 10.25 -6.17
CA ALA A 65 -16.83 8.88 -6.41
C ALA A 65 -16.98 7.99 -5.17
N PHE A 66 -16.73 8.53 -3.97
CA PHE A 66 -16.88 7.82 -2.70
C PHE A 66 -18.35 7.47 -2.43
N LYS A 67 -19.27 8.45 -2.56
CA LYS A 67 -20.71 8.23 -2.44
C LYS A 67 -21.20 7.22 -3.48
N ASN A 68 -20.77 7.35 -4.73
CA ASN A 68 -21.14 6.42 -5.80
C ASN A 68 -20.64 4.99 -5.52
N ASN A 69 -19.43 4.80 -5.00
CA ASN A 69 -18.93 3.46 -4.63
C ASN A 69 -19.73 2.84 -3.47
N ILE A 70 -20.12 3.64 -2.49
CA ILE A 70 -20.93 3.16 -1.36
C ILE A 70 -22.35 2.80 -1.81
N ILE A 71 -22.94 3.63 -2.68
CA ILE A 71 -24.32 3.44 -3.16
C ILE A 71 -24.37 2.29 -4.18
N SER A 72 -23.42 2.24 -5.12
CA SER A 72 -23.32 1.18 -6.14
C SER A 72 -23.15 -0.22 -5.54
N ARG A 73 -22.58 -0.32 -4.34
CA ARG A 73 -22.44 -1.59 -3.61
C ARG A 73 -23.74 -2.09 -2.95
N ASN A 74 -24.85 -1.34 -3.03
CA ASN A 74 -26.17 -1.67 -2.46
C ASN A 74 -27.28 -1.86 -3.52
N LEU A 75 -26.93 -2.07 -4.80
CA LEU A 75 -27.84 -2.53 -5.86
C LEU A 75 -27.29 -3.83 -6.46
#